data_AF-A0A924CNZ8-F1
#
_entry.id   AF-A0A924CNZ8-F1
#
_cell.length_a   1.000
_cell.length_b   1.000
_cell.length_c   1.000
_cell.angle_alpha   90.00
_cell.angle_beta   90.00
_cell.angle_gamma   90.00
#
_symmetry.space_group_name_H-M   'P 1'
#
loop_
_entity.id
_entity.type
_entity.pdbx_description
1 polymer ?
#
loop_
_entity_poly.entity_id
_entity_poly.type
_entity_poly.pdbx_seq_one_letter_code
_entity_poly.pdbx_strand_id
1 'polypeptide(L)'
;WQAIPTIALTDLAFSLDSVTTAIAVSNETWLVLLGGTIGIIALRFMTGLFMKWLGEYERLEDAGYVTVALVGFRLLLRVFNDSLVPPEWVMISAIVIIFAWGFSKKNEGDPEVPDGIANGGLASNGAAVEVEAATGSTDERVSEIVAKE
;
A
#
# COMPACT_ATOMS: atom_id res chain seq x y z
N TRP A 1 -1.92 -13.05 -11.44
CA TRP A 1 -1.54 -13.28 -12.85
C TRP A 1 -2.31 -12.42 -13.86
N GLN A 2 -3.58 -12.03 -13.62
CA GLN A 2 -4.33 -11.17 -14.56
C GLN A 2 -3.89 -9.69 -14.62
N ALA A 3 -3.22 -9.16 -13.59
CA ALA A 3 -2.76 -7.77 -13.59
C ALA A 3 -1.66 -7.50 -14.64
N ILE A 4 -0.79 -8.48 -14.90
CA ILE A 4 0.37 -8.36 -15.80
C ILE A 4 -0.05 -7.98 -17.23
N PRO A 5 -0.98 -8.68 -17.91
CA PRO A 5 -1.43 -8.29 -19.25
C PRO A 5 -2.10 -6.92 -19.30
N THR A 6 -2.84 -6.54 -18.24
CA THR A 6 -3.50 -5.21 -18.18
C THR A 6 -2.46 -4.10 -18.09
N ILE A 7 -1.42 -4.27 -17.28
CA ILE A 7 -0.32 -3.30 -17.13
C ILE A 7 0.47 -3.20 -18.45
N ALA A 8 0.76 -4.33 -19.11
CA ALA A 8 1.46 -4.35 -20.39
C ALA A 8 0.69 -3.63 -21.49
N LEU A 9 -0.64 -3.77 -21.53
CA LEU A 9 -1.49 -3.10 -22.50
C LEU A 9 -1.49 -1.57 -22.29
N THR A 10 -1.59 -1.12 -21.03
CA THR A 10 -1.55 0.31 -20.68
C THR A 10 -0.18 0.92 -21.00
N ASP A 11 0.92 0.22 -20.71
CA ASP A 11 2.28 0.68 -21.03
C ASP A 11 2.52 0.76 -22.56
N LEU A 12 1.97 -0.19 -23.33
CA LEU A 12 2.01 -0.17 -24.79
C LEU A 12 1.19 1.00 -25.37
N ALA A 13 -0.01 1.26 -24.83
CA ALA A 13 -0.83 2.40 -25.26
C ALA A 13 -0.15 3.74 -24.95
N PHE A 14 0.46 3.87 -23.76
CA PHE A 14 1.14 5.10 -23.34
C PHE A 14 2.45 5.35 -24.09
N SER A 15 3.24 4.30 -24.35
CA SER A 15 4.47 4.40 -25.15
C SER A 15 4.19 4.70 -26.62
N LEU A 16 3.10 4.16 -27.20
CA LEU A 16 2.73 4.46 -28.59
C LEU A 16 2.36 5.94 -28.76
N ASP A 17 1.52 6.49 -27.89
CA ASP A 17 1.08 7.89 -27.98
C ASP A 17 2.25 8.88 -27.84
N SER A 18 3.13 8.63 -26.87
CA SER A 18 4.30 9.47 -26.64
C SER A 18 5.36 9.35 -27.75
N VAL A 19 5.57 8.15 -28.31
CA VAL A 19 6.49 7.95 -29.47
C VAL A 19 5.89 8.53 -30.75
N THR A 20 4.61 8.32 -31.03
CA THR A 20 3.94 8.90 -32.21
C THR A 20 3.93 10.42 -32.16
N THR A 21 3.70 11.01 -30.99
CA THR A 21 3.82 12.46 -30.80
C THR A 21 5.24 12.95 -31.08
N ALA A 22 6.27 12.25 -30.58
CA ALA A 22 7.66 12.61 -30.83
C ALA A 22 8.03 12.54 -32.32
N ILE A 23 7.53 11.52 -33.05
CA ILE A 23 7.73 11.38 -34.50
C ILE A 23 6.96 12.47 -35.27
N ALA A 24 5.74 12.81 -34.84
CA ALA A 24 4.93 13.84 -35.50
C ALA A 24 5.53 15.25 -35.34
N VAL A 25 6.21 15.51 -34.23
CA VAL A 25 6.85 16.81 -33.95
C VAL A 25 8.29 16.91 -34.47
N SER A 26 8.95 15.77 -34.70
CA SER A 26 10.37 15.72 -35.08
C SER A 26 10.58 15.08 -36.45
N ASN A 27 11.16 15.83 -37.37
CA ASN A 27 11.65 15.28 -38.65
C ASN A 27 12.92 14.42 -38.47
N GLU A 28 13.57 14.52 -37.30
CA GLU A 28 14.84 13.84 -37.04
C GLU A 28 14.68 12.70 -36.04
N THR A 29 14.95 11.48 -36.50
CA THR A 29 14.81 10.23 -35.73
C THR A 29 15.67 10.22 -34.45
N TRP A 30 16.77 10.98 -34.43
CA TRP A 30 17.63 11.12 -33.25
C TRP A 30 16.92 11.75 -32.06
N LEU A 31 16.02 12.71 -32.27
CA LEU A 31 15.23 13.31 -31.19
C LEU A 31 14.23 12.31 -30.59
N VAL A 32 13.66 11.43 -31.41
CA VAL A 32 12.73 10.39 -30.93
C VAL A 32 13.46 9.37 -30.07
N LEU A 33 14.66 8.95 -30.49
CA LEU A 33 15.47 7.98 -29.75
C LEU A 33 15.95 8.55 -28.40
N LEU A 34 16.41 9.79 -28.38
CA LEU A 34 16.82 10.48 -27.15
C LEU A 34 15.63 10.78 -26.24
N GLY A 35 14.53 11.31 -26.80
CA GLY A 35 13.32 11.62 -26.06
C GLY A 35 12.70 10.38 -25.43
N GLY A 36 12.64 9.27 -26.16
CA GLY A 36 12.17 7.98 -25.63
C GLY A 36 13.07 7.43 -24.52
N THR A 37 14.39 7.45 -24.72
CA THR A 37 15.36 6.97 -23.71
C THR A 37 15.30 7.82 -22.43
N ILE A 38 15.29 9.14 -22.57
CA ILE A 38 15.16 10.07 -21.45
C ILE A 38 13.80 9.90 -20.77
N GLY A 39 12.73 9.70 -21.54
CA GLY A 39 11.38 9.46 -21.03
C GLY A 39 11.28 8.21 -20.16
N ILE A 40 11.87 7.09 -20.61
CA ILE A 40 11.90 5.84 -19.82
C ILE A 40 12.71 6.02 -18.53
N ILE A 41 13.87 6.69 -18.62
CA ILE A 41 14.69 6.99 -17.44
C ILE A 41 13.91 7.91 -16.47
N ALA A 42 13.22 8.93 -16.98
CA ALA A 42 12.41 9.83 -16.18
C ALA A 42 11.23 9.10 -15.51
N LEU A 43 10.52 8.22 -16.21
CA LEU A 43 9.46 7.39 -15.63
C LEU A 43 10.00 6.48 -14.53
N ARG A 44 11.19 5.90 -14.73
CA ARG A 44 11.89 5.10 -13.72
C ARG A 44 12.19 5.91 -12.46
N PHE A 45 12.74 7.11 -12.61
CA PHE A 45 13.00 8.02 -11.49
C PHE A 45 11.71 8.47 -10.81
N MET A 46 10.66 8.77 -11.58
CA MET A 46 9.37 9.23 -11.08
C MET A 46 8.70 8.16 -10.21
N THR A 47 8.66 6.91 -10.65
CA THR A 47 8.14 5.80 -9.85
C THR A 47 8.93 5.63 -8.55
N GLY A 48 10.26 5.76 -8.59
CA GLY A 48 11.10 5.70 -7.39
C GLY A 48 10.82 6.83 -6.41
N LEU A 49 10.71 8.08 -6.91
CA LEU A 49 10.40 9.24 -6.08
C LEU A 49 9.00 9.16 -5.48
N PHE A 50 8.02 8.76 -6.29
CA PHE A 50 6.63 8.59 -5.86
C PHE A 50 6.48 7.48 -4.82
N MET A 51 7.11 6.33 -5.03
CA MET A 51 7.11 5.23 -4.05
C MET A 51 7.70 5.66 -2.70
N LYS A 52 8.77 6.48 -2.71
CA LYS A 52 9.33 7.03 -1.47
C LYS A 52 8.34 7.95 -0.76
N TRP A 53 7.58 8.75 -1.50
CA TRP A 53 6.57 9.64 -0.93
C TRP A 53 5.37 8.88 -0.37
N LEU A 54 4.94 7.79 -1.03
CA LEU A 54 3.89 6.90 -0.51
C LEU A 54 4.28 6.26 0.84
N GLY A 55 5.56 5.94 1.05
CA GLY A 55 6.03 5.38 2.32
C GLY A 55 5.97 6.35 3.51
N GLU A 56 6.01 7.67 3.27
CA GLU A 56 5.98 8.71 4.31
C GLU A 56 4.55 9.19 4.62
N TYR A 57 3.65 9.12 3.63
CA TYR A 57 2.28 9.64 3.69
C TYR A 57 1.27 8.55 3.31
N GLU A 58 0.65 7.91 4.30
CA GLU A 58 -0.35 6.84 4.09
C GLU A 58 -1.58 7.31 3.30
N ARG A 59 -1.99 8.57 3.46
CA ARG A 59 -3.12 9.13 2.70
C ARG A 59 -2.80 9.45 1.24
N LEU A 60 -1.53 9.42 0.85
CA LEU A 60 -1.11 9.75 -0.50
C LEU A 60 -1.40 8.62 -1.49
N GLU A 61 -1.40 7.37 -1.02
CA GLU A 61 -1.81 6.22 -1.82
C GLU A 61 -3.29 6.32 -2.21
N ASP A 62 -4.15 6.56 -1.23
CA ASP A 62 -5.60 6.75 -1.44
C ASP A 62 -5.88 7.93 -2.38
N ALA A 63 -5.20 9.06 -2.17
CA ALA A 63 -5.32 10.23 -3.04
C ALA A 63 -4.91 9.93 -4.50
N GLY A 64 -3.87 9.10 -4.68
CA GLY A 64 -3.44 8.60 -5.98
C GLY A 64 -4.53 7.76 -6.66
N TYR A 65 -5.11 6.79 -5.96
CA TYR A 65 -6.19 5.95 -6.51
C TYR A 65 -7.44 6.75 -6.86
N VAL A 66 -7.88 7.65 -5.98
CA VAL A 66 -9.03 8.52 -6.23
C VAL A 66 -8.76 9.43 -7.44
N THR A 67 -7.54 9.96 -7.56
CA THR A 67 -7.17 10.80 -8.72
C THR A 67 -7.19 10.02 -10.02
N VAL A 68 -6.58 8.83 -10.07
CA VAL A 68 -6.55 7.99 -11.28
C VAL A 68 -7.98 7.58 -11.67
N ALA A 69 -8.83 7.24 -10.69
CA ALA A 69 -10.24 6.94 -10.94
C ALA A 69 -10.99 8.15 -11.52
N LEU A 70 -10.76 9.35 -10.98
CA LEU A 70 -11.37 10.59 -11.45
C LEU A 70 -10.92 10.96 -12.88
N VAL A 71 -9.63 10.80 -13.20
CA VAL A 71 -9.12 10.99 -14.56
C VAL A 71 -9.68 9.94 -15.52
N GLY A 72 -9.71 8.66 -15.12
CA GLY A 72 -10.31 7.59 -15.91
C GLY A 72 -11.80 7.84 -16.18
N PHE A 73 -12.54 8.32 -15.19
CA PHE A 73 -13.94 8.70 -15.34
C PHE A 73 -14.13 9.87 -16.31
N ARG A 74 -13.27 10.90 -16.24
CA ARG A 74 -13.26 11.99 -17.24
C ARG A 74 -13.04 11.46 -18.65
N LEU A 75 -12.10 10.54 -18.83
CA LEU A 75 -11.84 9.94 -20.15
C LEU A 75 -13.06 9.14 -20.64
N LEU A 76 -13.73 8.40 -19.75
CA LEU A 76 -14.95 7.67 -20.07
C LEU A 76 -16.09 8.61 -20.50
N LEU A 77 -16.33 9.69 -19.74
CA LEU A 77 -17.33 10.70 -20.08
C LEU A 77 -17.06 11.34 -21.44
N ARG A 78 -15.80 11.67 -21.73
CA ARG A 78 -15.39 12.20 -23.03
C ARG A 78 -15.75 11.25 -24.17
N VAL A 79 -15.50 9.95 -24.01
CA VAL A 79 -15.81 8.95 -25.04
C VAL A 79 -17.32 8.82 -25.31
N PHE A 80 -18.16 8.92 -24.28
CA PHE A 80 -19.62 8.77 -24.44
C PHE A 80 -20.34 10.07 -24.81
N ASN A 81 -19.90 11.21 -24.29
CA ASN A 81 -20.53 12.49 -24.53
C ASN A 81 -19.52 13.64 -24.37
N ASP A 82 -18.96 14.08 -25.49
CA ASP A 82 -18.01 15.21 -25.55
C ASP A 82 -18.61 16.53 -25.02
N SER A 83 -19.94 16.68 -25.01
CA SER A 83 -20.61 17.92 -24.56
C SER A 83 -20.79 18.03 -23.04
N LEU A 84 -20.62 16.93 -22.29
CA LEU A 84 -20.71 16.89 -20.82
C LEU A 84 -19.34 16.83 -20.14
N VAL A 85 -18.24 17.06 -20.88
CA VAL A 85 -16.89 16.99 -20.31
C VAL A 85 -16.68 18.14 -19.32
N PRO A 86 -16.41 17.86 -18.03
CA PRO A 86 -16.14 18.90 -17.05
C PRO A 86 -14.97 19.80 -17.49
N PRO A 87 -15.06 21.13 -17.27
CA PRO A 87 -14.00 22.06 -17.65
C PRO A 87 -12.63 21.65 -17.10
N GLU A 88 -11.58 21.90 -17.87
CA GLU A 88 -10.19 21.55 -17.51
C GLU A 88 -9.77 22.08 -16.14
N TRP A 89 -10.09 23.34 -15.87
CA TRP A 89 -9.79 24.02 -14.62
C TRP A 89 -10.39 23.32 -13.41
N VAL A 90 -11.64 22.83 -13.52
CA VAL A 90 -12.32 22.12 -12.42
C VAL A 90 -11.60 20.84 -12.08
N MET A 91 -11.12 20.12 -13.10
CA MET A 91 -10.38 18.87 -12.90
C MET A 91 -9.00 19.12 -12.29
N ILE A 92 -8.28 20.15 -12.75
CA ILE A 92 -7.01 20.54 -12.15
C ILE A 92 -7.20 20.92 -10.68
N SER A 93 -8.22 21.73 -10.36
CA SER A 93 -8.54 22.08 -8.97
C SER A 93 -8.89 20.86 -8.12
N ALA A 94 -9.71 19.95 -8.65
CA ALA A 94 -10.09 18.72 -7.94
C ALA A 94 -8.86 17.85 -7.62
N ILE A 95 -7.97 17.65 -8.60
CA ILE A 95 -6.73 16.89 -8.42
C ILE A 95 -5.85 17.53 -7.35
N VAL A 96 -5.65 18.86 -7.40
CA VAL A 96 -4.83 19.57 -6.41
C VAL A 96 -5.42 19.46 -5.01
N ILE A 97 -6.74 19.55 -4.87
CA ILE A 97 -7.42 19.39 -3.57
C ILE A 97 -7.25 17.97 -3.04
N ILE A 98 -7.43 16.95 -3.89
CA ILE A 98 -7.27 15.53 -3.51
C ILE A 98 -5.83 15.24 -3.09
N PHE A 99 -4.85 15.74 -3.85
CA PHE A 99 -3.44 15.57 -3.50
C PHE A 99 -3.07 16.33 -2.23
N ALA A 100 -3.52 17.58 -2.06
CA ALA A 100 -3.29 18.35 -0.84
C ALA A 100 -3.86 17.63 0.39
N TRP A 101 -5.03 17.01 0.26
CA TRP A 101 -5.59 16.13 1.28
C TRP A 101 -4.76 14.87 1.49
N GLY A 102 -4.25 14.26 0.42
CA GLY A 102 -3.34 13.10 0.47
C GLY A 102 -2.04 13.37 1.22
N PHE A 103 -1.51 14.59 1.17
CA PHE A 103 -0.34 15.01 1.95
C PHE A 103 -0.66 15.38 3.41
N SER A 104 -1.93 15.38 3.84
CA SER A 104 -2.33 15.97 5.12
C SER A 104 -2.05 15.10 6.35
N LYS A 105 -1.78 13.79 6.22
CA LYS A 105 -1.39 12.93 7.34
C LYS A 105 -0.09 12.21 7.02
N LYS A 106 0.96 12.60 7.75
CA LYS A 106 2.23 11.89 7.83
C LYS A 106 2.06 10.76 8.85
N ASN A 107 2.64 9.59 8.58
CA ASN A 107 2.57 8.46 9.51
C ASN A 107 3.23 8.83 10.84
N GLU A 108 2.42 8.94 11.89
CA GLU A 108 2.89 8.88 13.27
C GLU A 108 3.18 7.40 13.51
N GLY A 109 4.46 7.03 13.50
CA GLY A 109 4.88 5.68 13.86
C GLY A 109 4.43 5.43 15.30
N ASP A 110 3.49 4.51 15.46
CA ASP A 110 3.23 3.92 16.76
C ASP A 110 4.32 2.87 16.98
N PRO A 111 5.29 3.06 17.89
CA PRO A 111 5.99 1.91 18.41
C PRO A 111 4.93 1.08 19.12
N GLU A 112 4.58 -0.08 18.55
CA GLU A 112 3.87 -1.13 19.28
C GLU A 112 4.66 -1.42 20.56
N VAL A 113 4.32 -0.73 21.65
CA VAL A 113 4.65 -1.13 23.01
C VAL A 113 3.57 -2.15 23.36
N PRO A 114 3.90 -3.43 23.56
CA PRO A 114 2.92 -4.39 24.03
C PRO A 114 2.41 -3.94 25.41
N ASP A 115 1.19 -3.41 25.46
CA ASP A 115 0.42 -3.06 26.67
C ASP A 115 -0.02 -4.32 27.46
N GLY A 116 0.84 -5.34 27.51
CA GLY A 116 0.60 -6.63 28.15
C GLY A 116 1.22 -6.78 29.55
N ILE A 117 1.99 -5.80 30.03
CA ILE A 117 2.64 -5.88 31.36
C ILE A 117 2.32 -4.64 32.21
N ALA A 118 1.12 -4.06 32.09
CA ALA A 118 0.76 -2.89 32.91
C ALA A 118 -0.75 -2.74 33.16
N ASN A 119 -1.49 -3.82 33.43
CA ASN A 119 -2.67 -3.81 34.32
C ASN A 119 -3.31 -5.21 34.42
N GLY A 120 -2.72 -6.04 35.26
CA GLY A 120 -3.32 -7.26 35.79
C GLY A 120 -3.35 -7.19 37.30
N GLY A 121 -4.05 -6.19 37.85
CA GLY A 121 -4.53 -6.24 39.23
C GLY A 121 -5.53 -7.39 39.36
N LEU A 122 -5.03 -8.62 39.42
CA LEU A 122 -5.75 -9.74 40.01
C LEU A 122 -5.66 -9.57 41.53
N ALA A 123 -6.78 -9.13 42.10
CA ALA A 123 -7.37 -9.66 43.33
C ALA A 123 -6.40 -10.50 44.20
N SER A 124 -5.86 -9.99 45.31
CA SER A 124 -6.61 -9.79 46.55
C SER A 124 -7.68 -10.87 46.75
N ASN A 125 -7.31 -11.88 47.53
CA ASN A 125 -8.13 -12.93 48.17
C ASN A 125 -8.36 -14.23 47.37
N GLY A 126 -7.80 -15.34 47.89
CA GLY A 126 -8.51 -16.64 47.83
C GLY A 126 -7.78 -17.88 47.33
N ALA A 127 -6.47 -17.86 47.06
CA ALA A 127 -5.77 -19.05 46.50
C ALA A 127 -4.44 -19.39 47.20
N ALA A 128 -4.37 -19.21 48.52
CA ALA A 128 -3.26 -19.66 49.37
C ALA A 128 -3.62 -20.90 50.23
N VAL A 129 -4.69 -21.60 49.89
CA VAL A 129 -5.08 -22.87 50.50
C VAL A 129 -5.17 -23.88 49.37
N GLU A 130 -4.56 -25.05 49.57
CA GLU A 130 -4.53 -26.21 48.65
C GLU A 130 -3.27 -26.36 47.76
N VAL A 131 -2.08 -26.36 48.40
CA VAL A 131 -0.88 -27.05 47.85
C VAL A 131 -0.24 -28.00 48.89
N GLU A 132 -0.86 -28.22 50.06
CA GLU A 132 -0.27 -29.02 51.16
C GLU A 132 -1.01 -30.34 51.44
N ALA A 133 -1.49 -31.05 50.41
CA ALA A 133 -2.20 -32.34 50.61
C ALA A 133 -1.89 -33.45 49.58
N ALA A 134 -0.92 -33.27 48.68
CA ALA A 134 -0.62 -34.28 47.64
C ALA A 134 0.86 -34.65 47.50
N THR A 135 1.64 -34.57 48.58
CA THR A 135 3.06 -35.01 48.63
C THR A 135 3.24 -36.32 49.41
N GLY A 136 2.25 -37.21 49.37
CA GLY A 136 2.24 -38.42 50.21
C GLY A 136 1.68 -39.68 49.54
N SER A 137 1.81 -39.87 48.23
CA SER A 137 1.26 -41.06 47.55
C SER A 137 2.02 -41.51 46.29
N THR A 138 3.27 -41.11 46.12
CA THR A 138 4.09 -41.53 44.96
C THR A 138 5.06 -42.67 45.31
N ASP A 139 5.43 -42.86 46.58
CA ASP A 139 6.38 -43.90 46.98
C ASP A 139 5.80 -45.32 47.06
N GLU A 140 4.50 -45.48 47.34
CA GLU A 140 3.88 -46.82 47.42
C GLU A 140 3.78 -47.52 46.05
N ARG A 141 3.54 -46.75 44.98
CA ARG A 141 3.33 -47.32 43.63
C ARG A 141 4.62 -47.74 42.93
N VAL A 142 5.78 -47.25 43.39
CA VAL A 142 7.09 -47.66 42.86
C VAL A 142 7.51 -49.01 43.46
N SER A 143 7.14 -49.28 44.71
CA SER A 143 7.44 -50.56 45.37
C SER A 143 6.68 -51.76 44.78
N GLU A 144 5.45 -51.54 44.29
CA GLU A 144 4.65 -52.59 43.65
C GLU A 144 5.15 -52.96 42.24
N ILE A 145 5.82 -52.02 41.55
CA ILE A 145 6.37 -52.25 40.20
C ILE A 145 7.74 -52.96 40.26
N VAL A 146 8.51 -52.80 41.33
CA VAL A 146 9.81 -53.48 41.53
C VAL A 146 9.67 -54.90 42.08
N ALA A 147 8.55 -55.24 42.73
CA ALA A 147 8.30 -56.59 43.26
C ALA A 147 7.76 -57.60 42.21
N LYS A 148 7.62 -57.19 40.95
CA LYS A 148 7.05 -58.00 39.86
C LYS A 148 8.02 -58.17 38.67
N GLU A 149 9.31 -58.25 38.95
CA GLU A 149 10.31 -58.95 38.13
C GLU A 149 10.74 -60.26 38.79
#